data_AF-A0A1F1KEF7-F1
#
_entry.id   AF-A0A1F1KEF7-F1
#
_cell.length_a   1.000
_cell.length_b   1.000
_cell.length_c   1.000
_cell.angle_alpha   90.00
_cell.angle_beta   90.00
_cell.angle_gamma   90.00
#
_symmetry.space_group_name_H-M   'P 1'
#
loop_
_entity.id
_entity.type
_entity.pdbx_description
1 polymer ?
#
loop_
_entity_poly.entity_id
_entity_poly.type
_entity_poly.pdbx_seq_one_letter_code
_entity_poly.pdbx_strand_id
1 'polypeptide(L)'
;MATDPTQTLSTFVRRLRRIEAHPLVSADGGELMRELCSTKIHLTVYPQLEEAVQAIDLPGEVMFESLAARLRPMTLARDRIGYDRVFDALDSFTDTDDLATRLSNDHLRREWALATQRDRANRGSTTRAYGVIVDGEPVSDLDLAYGWLYEDSLHGDPPSFDQFGLRERYRAATHVFSHIAVVAMETLAYLRHLTDEGHLVLPDEAFSADVVLAETTWEIRGEWHVGESVDGGLASVADGEIPTGMRPLHEVYPPNLAADHLENTD
;
A
#
# COMPACT_ATOMS: atom_id res chain seq x y z
N MET A 1 22.60 7.17 12.56
CA MET A 1 22.81 8.12 11.44
C MET A 1 21.55 8.95 11.33
N ALA A 2 21.64 10.27 11.53
CA ALA A 2 20.50 11.16 11.30
C ALA A 2 20.17 11.10 9.80
N THR A 3 18.93 10.72 9.47
CA THR A 3 18.47 10.75 8.08
C THR A 3 18.22 12.21 7.70
N ASP A 4 18.70 12.64 6.54
CA ASP A 4 18.42 13.97 5.99
C ASP A 4 16.88 14.23 5.97
N PRO A 5 16.38 15.35 6.54
CA PRO A 5 14.96 15.69 6.53
C PRO A 5 14.34 15.72 5.13
N THR A 6 15.06 16.26 4.13
CA THR A 6 14.58 16.29 2.74
C THR A 6 14.42 14.89 2.19
N GLN A 7 15.43 14.02 2.37
CA GLN A 7 15.36 12.61 1.95
C GLN A 7 14.23 11.85 2.66
N THR A 8 14.00 12.14 3.94
CA THR A 8 12.94 11.52 4.75
C THR A 8 11.57 11.84 4.18
N LEU A 9 11.26 13.13 4.00
CA LEU A 9 9.99 13.57 3.42
C LEU A 9 9.82 13.09 1.98
N SER A 10 10.84 13.24 1.13
CA SER A 10 10.77 12.81 -0.28
C SER A 10 10.46 11.32 -0.41
N THR A 11 11.06 10.50 0.46
CA THR A 11 10.81 9.06 0.46
C THR A 11 9.43 8.73 1.02
N PHE A 12 8.96 9.48 2.02
CA PHE A 12 7.60 9.33 2.53
C PHE A 12 6.55 9.68 1.47
N VAL A 13 6.69 10.82 0.79
CA VAL A 13 5.83 11.23 -0.34
C VAL A 13 5.74 10.12 -1.38
N ARG A 14 6.86 9.52 -1.80
CA ARG A 14 6.85 8.38 -2.74
C ARG A 14 6.08 7.17 -2.21
N ARG A 15 6.17 6.87 -0.91
CA ARG A 15 5.37 5.78 -0.29
C ARG A 15 3.88 6.10 -0.30
N LEU A 16 3.49 7.33 0.04
CA LEU A 16 2.09 7.76 -0.01
C LEU A 16 1.53 7.71 -1.43
N ARG A 17 2.29 8.14 -2.43
CA ARG A 17 1.92 8.03 -3.84
C ARG A 17 1.73 6.58 -4.29
N ARG A 18 2.50 5.61 -3.75
CA ARG A 18 2.24 4.17 -4.00
C ARG A 18 0.93 3.68 -3.38
N ILE A 19 0.50 4.27 -2.26
CA ILE A 19 -0.80 3.95 -1.64
C ILE A 19 -1.92 4.55 -2.47
N GLU A 20 -1.80 5.82 -2.86
CA GLU A 20 -2.75 6.52 -3.74
C GLU A 20 -2.93 5.79 -5.09
N ALA A 21 -1.84 5.32 -5.69
CA ALA A 21 -1.87 4.56 -6.95
C ALA A 21 -2.35 3.10 -6.80
N HIS A 22 -2.81 2.67 -5.61
CA HIS A 22 -3.37 1.33 -5.44
C HIS A 22 -4.77 1.25 -6.07
N PRO A 23 -5.15 0.18 -6.80
CA PRO A 23 -6.45 0.10 -7.47
C PRO A 23 -7.67 0.36 -6.57
N LEU A 24 -7.68 -0.13 -5.32
CA LEU A 24 -8.74 0.16 -4.33
C LEU A 24 -8.84 1.62 -3.90
N VAL A 25 -7.82 2.42 -4.15
CA VAL A 25 -7.77 3.84 -3.80
C VAL A 25 -7.98 4.67 -5.07
N SER A 26 -7.26 4.36 -6.15
CA SER A 26 -7.30 5.12 -7.38
C SER A 26 -8.63 4.98 -8.14
N ALA A 27 -9.38 3.90 -7.94
CA ALA A 27 -10.65 3.66 -8.65
C ALA A 27 -11.72 4.72 -8.33
N ASP A 28 -11.74 5.25 -7.10
CA ASP A 28 -12.76 6.19 -6.62
C ASP A 28 -12.17 7.39 -5.84
N GLY A 29 -10.86 7.58 -5.87
CA GLY A 29 -10.18 8.63 -5.09
C GLY A 29 -10.15 8.35 -3.59
N GLY A 30 -10.33 7.10 -3.18
CA GLY A 30 -10.28 6.65 -1.79
C GLY A 30 -11.62 6.72 -1.06
N GLU A 31 -12.74 6.94 -1.76
CA GLU A 31 -14.06 7.01 -1.14
C GLU A 31 -14.42 5.72 -0.41
N LEU A 32 -14.15 4.55 -1.01
CA LEU A 32 -14.31 3.25 -0.35
C LEU A 32 -13.51 3.17 0.96
N MET A 33 -12.28 3.70 1.00
CA MET A 33 -11.48 3.69 2.22
C MET A 33 -12.08 4.59 3.30
N ARG A 34 -12.64 5.75 2.92
CA ARG A 34 -13.36 6.64 3.84
C ARG A 34 -14.61 5.96 4.37
N GLU A 35 -15.38 5.28 3.51
CA GLU A 35 -16.57 4.53 3.89
C GLU A 35 -16.22 3.45 4.92
N LEU A 36 -15.26 2.57 4.59
CA LEU A 36 -14.81 1.49 5.47
C LEU A 36 -14.23 2.03 6.78
N CYS A 37 -13.53 3.16 6.78
CA CYS A 37 -13.02 3.80 8.00
C CYS A 37 -14.14 4.40 8.87
N SER A 38 -15.20 4.95 8.26
CA SER A 38 -16.21 5.78 8.94
C SER A 38 -17.24 5.01 9.79
N THR A 39 -17.09 3.69 9.92
CA THR A 39 -18.00 2.80 10.68
C THR A 39 -19.49 3.00 10.38
N LYS A 40 -19.84 3.48 9.17
CA LYS A 40 -21.23 3.56 8.72
C LYS A 40 -21.86 2.18 8.73
N ILE A 41 -22.99 2.06 9.43
CA ILE A 41 -23.74 0.82 9.55
C ILE A 41 -24.95 0.90 8.62
N HIS A 42 -25.00 0.07 7.59
CA HIS A 42 -26.19 -0.13 6.79
C HIS A 42 -27.07 -1.20 7.45
N LEU A 43 -28.19 -0.76 8.06
CA LEU A 43 -29.18 -1.63 8.67
C LEU A 43 -30.43 -1.69 7.80
N THR A 44 -30.84 -2.91 7.44
CA THR A 44 -32.17 -3.17 6.92
C THR A 44 -33.03 -3.68 8.06
N VAL A 45 -34.03 -2.89 8.46
CA VAL A 45 -34.98 -3.27 9.52
C VAL A 45 -36.17 -3.96 8.87
N TYR A 46 -36.55 -5.11 9.42
CA TYR A 46 -37.73 -5.89 9.03
C TYR A 46 -38.75 -5.84 10.19
N PRO A 47 -39.63 -4.82 10.25
CA PRO A 47 -40.51 -4.60 11.39
C PRO A 47 -41.44 -5.77 11.68
N GLN A 48 -41.86 -6.51 10.65
CA GLN A 48 -42.77 -7.64 10.77
C GLN A 48 -42.10 -8.89 11.38
N LEU A 49 -40.77 -8.95 11.32
CA LEU A 49 -39.97 -10.04 11.90
C LEU A 49 -39.31 -9.62 13.22
N GLU A 50 -39.47 -8.35 13.64
CA GLU A 50 -38.73 -7.76 14.77
C GLU A 50 -37.21 -7.92 14.63
N GLU A 51 -36.71 -7.95 13.40
CA GLU A 51 -35.31 -8.20 13.06
C GLU A 51 -34.65 -6.99 12.37
N ALA A 52 -33.34 -6.85 12.55
CA ALA A 52 -32.52 -5.93 11.78
C ALA A 52 -31.31 -6.68 11.22
N VAL A 53 -31.04 -6.52 9.93
CA VAL A 53 -29.91 -7.14 9.24
C VAL A 53 -28.88 -6.06 8.93
N GLN A 54 -27.67 -6.25 9.44
CA GLN A 54 -26.51 -5.47 9.03
C GLN A 54 -25.84 -6.17 7.83
N ALA A 55 -25.74 -5.45 6.71
CA ALA A 55 -24.94 -5.88 5.57
C ALA A 55 -23.71 -4.97 5.43
N ILE A 56 -22.56 -5.57 5.19
CA ILE A 56 -21.30 -4.85 4.97
C ILE A 56 -20.65 -5.48 3.75
N ASP A 57 -20.50 -4.69 2.70
CA ASP A 57 -19.76 -5.07 1.51
C ASP A 57 -18.28 -4.75 1.72
N LEU A 58 -17.45 -5.78 1.59
CA LEU A 58 -16.01 -5.69 1.77
C LEU A 58 -15.32 -5.90 0.41
N PRO A 59 -14.18 -5.24 0.14
CA PRO A 59 -13.41 -5.48 -1.07
C PRO A 59 -12.93 -6.94 -1.15
N GLY A 60 -12.51 -7.38 -2.33
CA GLY A 60 -11.90 -8.69 -2.51
C GLY A 60 -10.59 -8.81 -1.70
N GLU A 61 -10.43 -9.91 -0.97
CA GLU A 61 -9.35 -10.13 0.00
C GLU A 61 -7.95 -9.95 -0.59
N VAL A 62 -7.65 -10.58 -1.73
CA VAL A 62 -6.32 -10.49 -2.38
C VAL A 62 -5.95 -9.05 -2.74
N MET A 63 -6.92 -8.28 -3.22
CA MET A 63 -6.70 -6.88 -3.56
C MET A 63 -6.46 -6.04 -2.30
N PHE A 64 -7.19 -6.34 -1.22
CA PHE A 64 -7.02 -5.67 0.07
C PHE A 64 -5.69 -6.04 0.75
N GLU A 65 -5.24 -7.29 0.62
CA GLU A 65 -3.92 -7.75 1.06
C GLU A 65 -2.80 -6.94 0.42
N SER A 66 -2.87 -6.73 -0.90
CA SER A 66 -1.91 -5.86 -1.62
C SER A 66 -1.87 -4.45 -1.03
N LEU A 67 -3.02 -3.87 -0.68
CA LEU A 67 -3.07 -2.55 -0.04
C LEU A 67 -2.46 -2.59 1.37
N ALA A 68 -2.86 -3.55 2.20
CA ALA A 68 -2.36 -3.72 3.56
C ALA A 68 -0.84 -3.91 3.59
N ALA A 69 -0.28 -4.66 2.63
CA ALA A 69 1.15 -4.82 2.46
C ALA A 69 1.87 -3.48 2.19
N ARG A 70 1.27 -2.58 1.39
CA ARG A 70 1.81 -1.22 1.15
C ARG A 70 1.73 -0.32 2.38
N LEU A 71 0.72 -0.52 3.24
CA LEU A 71 0.51 0.26 4.47
C LEU A 71 1.38 -0.23 5.63
N ARG A 72 1.77 -1.51 5.65
CA ARG A 72 2.53 -2.13 6.75
C ARG A 72 3.75 -1.33 7.21
N PRO A 73 4.62 -0.77 6.34
CA PRO A 73 5.76 0.04 6.78
C PRO A 73 5.36 1.22 7.68
N MET A 74 4.16 1.76 7.51
CA MET A 74 3.65 2.88 8.32
C MET A 74 3.18 2.46 9.70
N THR A 75 2.89 1.17 9.90
CA THR A 75 2.43 0.60 11.18
C THR A 75 3.57 0.18 12.11
N LEU A 76 4.80 0.19 11.62
CA LEU A 76 5.96 -0.28 12.36
C LEU A 76 6.60 0.89 13.12
N ALA A 77 6.50 0.87 14.46
CA ALA A 77 7.08 1.89 15.34
C ALA A 77 8.61 2.11 15.15
N ARG A 78 9.32 1.12 14.61
CA ARG A 78 10.77 1.18 14.35
C ARG A 78 11.13 1.39 12.87
N ASP A 79 10.16 1.62 11.99
CA ASP A 79 10.48 1.94 10.59
C ASP A 79 11.36 3.18 10.52
N ARG A 80 12.32 3.18 9.59
CA ARG A 80 13.24 4.32 9.42
C ARG A 80 12.48 5.61 9.09
N ILE A 81 11.33 5.48 8.44
CA ILE A 81 10.44 6.54 7.94
C ILE A 81 9.08 6.42 8.64
N GLY A 82 9.09 6.16 9.96
CA GLY A 82 7.89 6.24 10.78
C GLY A 82 7.34 7.66 10.82
N TYR A 83 6.01 7.80 10.94
CA TYR A 83 5.32 9.07 10.80
C TYR A 83 5.86 10.15 11.77
N ASP A 84 6.20 9.82 13.02
CA ASP A 84 6.75 10.79 13.98
C ASP A 84 7.97 11.53 13.41
N ARG A 85 8.93 10.79 12.85
CA ARG A 85 10.14 11.40 12.25
C ARG A 85 9.84 12.19 10.98
N VAL A 86 8.79 11.80 10.26
CA VAL A 86 8.36 12.52 9.06
C VAL A 86 7.77 13.86 9.45
N PHE A 87 6.95 13.92 10.50
CA PHE A 87 6.41 15.17 11.00
C PHE A 87 7.47 16.04 11.68
N ASP A 88 8.46 15.45 12.36
CA ASP A 88 9.63 16.20 12.85
C ASP A 88 10.42 16.81 11.68
N ALA A 89 10.55 16.08 10.56
CA ALA A 89 11.16 16.62 9.34
C ALA A 89 10.29 17.71 8.72
N LEU A 90 8.97 17.54 8.67
CA LEU A 90 8.04 18.54 8.13
C LEU A 90 8.10 19.86 8.90
N ASP A 91 8.10 19.79 10.24
CA ASP A 91 8.23 20.96 11.12
C ASP A 91 9.52 21.75 10.84
N SER A 92 10.59 21.09 10.35
CA SER A 92 11.84 21.77 9.98
C SER A 92 11.77 22.55 8.66
N PHE A 93 10.77 22.30 7.82
CA PHE A 93 10.54 23.02 6.55
C PHE A 93 9.40 24.03 6.64
N THR A 94 8.43 23.79 7.51
CA THR A 94 7.23 24.64 7.61
C THR A 94 7.39 25.70 8.69
N ASP A 95 6.79 26.88 8.50
CA ASP A 95 6.76 27.91 9.54
C ASP A 95 5.79 27.49 10.67
N THR A 96 6.33 26.92 11.74
CA THR A 96 5.53 26.49 12.90
C THR A 96 5.01 27.65 13.76
N ASP A 97 5.46 28.89 13.52
CA ASP A 97 4.89 30.08 14.15
C ASP A 97 3.55 30.47 13.50
N ASP A 98 3.31 30.05 12.26
CA ASP A 98 1.99 30.11 11.64
C ASP A 98 1.02 29.14 12.34
N LEU A 99 -0.08 29.69 12.84
CA LEU A 99 -1.06 28.93 13.62
C LEU A 99 -1.74 27.84 12.78
N ALA A 100 -2.07 28.13 11.52
CA ALA A 100 -2.79 27.19 10.65
C ALA A 100 -1.92 25.96 10.32
N THR A 101 -0.66 26.21 9.97
CA THR A 101 0.36 25.19 9.70
C THR A 101 0.59 24.30 10.91
N ARG A 102 0.84 24.90 12.08
CA ARG A 102 1.04 24.14 13.32
C ARG A 102 -0.17 23.28 13.69
N LEU A 103 -1.38 23.82 13.61
CA LEU A 103 -2.60 23.07 13.90
C LEU A 103 -2.81 21.90 12.91
N SER A 104 -2.45 22.08 11.64
CA SER A 104 -2.54 21.05 10.60
C SER A 104 -1.53 19.93 10.83
N ASN A 105 -0.25 20.26 11.10
CA ASN A 105 0.79 19.29 11.46
C ASN A 105 0.40 18.49 12.71
N ASP A 106 -0.05 19.18 13.76
CA ASP A 106 -0.49 18.54 15.01
C ASP A 106 -1.70 17.63 14.79
N HIS A 107 -2.66 18.05 13.96
CA HIS A 107 -3.83 17.24 13.64
C HIS A 107 -3.43 15.95 12.94
N LEU A 108 -2.66 16.02 11.85
CA LEU A 108 -2.23 14.82 11.13
C LEU A 108 -1.36 13.91 11.98
N ARG A 109 -0.48 14.46 12.83
CA ARG A 109 0.31 13.66 13.78
C ARG A 109 -0.60 12.88 14.75
N ARG A 110 -1.68 13.50 15.25
CA ARG A 110 -2.69 12.81 16.07
C ARG A 110 -3.43 11.74 15.28
N GLU A 111 -3.86 12.02 14.05
CA GLU A 111 -4.55 11.04 13.20
C GLU A 111 -3.64 9.83 12.92
N TRP A 112 -2.37 10.04 12.60
CA TRP A 112 -1.41 8.95 12.44
C TRP A 112 -1.20 8.15 13.73
N ALA A 113 -1.09 8.82 14.87
CA ALA A 113 -0.99 8.15 16.16
C ALA A 113 -2.22 7.26 16.40
N LEU A 114 -3.44 7.77 16.18
CA LEU A 114 -4.67 6.98 16.31
C LEU A 114 -4.74 5.83 15.30
N ALA A 115 -4.37 6.07 14.04
CA ALA A 115 -4.39 5.07 12.97
C ALA A 115 -3.28 4.01 13.09
N THR A 116 -2.26 4.22 13.91
CA THR A 116 -1.16 3.25 14.09
C THR A 116 -0.99 2.76 15.52
N GLN A 117 -1.70 3.35 16.48
CA GLN A 117 -1.68 2.95 17.88
C GLN A 117 -1.99 1.46 17.99
N ARG A 118 -1.06 0.75 18.63
CA ARG A 118 -1.17 -0.66 18.96
C ARG A 118 -0.51 -0.89 20.30
N ASP A 119 -1.29 -1.24 21.30
CA ASP A 119 -0.75 -1.70 22.57
C ASP A 119 -0.61 -3.22 22.54
N ARG A 120 0.62 -3.71 22.28
CA ARG A 120 0.91 -5.16 22.34
C ARG A 120 0.92 -5.69 23.77
N ALA A 121 1.13 -4.83 24.76
CA ALA A 121 1.21 -5.22 26.17
C ALA A 121 -0.18 -5.31 26.81
N ASN A 122 -1.14 -4.49 26.34
CA ASN A 122 -2.53 -4.51 26.77
C ASN A 122 -3.46 -4.82 25.59
N ARG A 123 -3.50 -6.08 25.16
CA ARG A 123 -4.48 -6.56 24.16
C ARG A 123 -5.90 -6.28 24.65
N GLY A 124 -6.81 -5.97 23.72
CA GLY A 124 -8.21 -5.61 24.04
C GLY A 124 -8.44 -4.21 24.63
N SER A 125 -7.39 -3.44 24.97
CA SER A 125 -7.53 -2.14 25.63
C SER A 125 -7.93 -0.99 24.71
N THR A 126 -7.64 -1.11 23.41
CA THR A 126 -7.87 -0.07 22.41
C THR A 126 -8.69 -0.66 21.28
N THR A 127 -9.83 -0.04 20.94
CA THR A 127 -10.68 -0.42 19.81
C THR A 127 -10.76 0.76 18.84
N ARG A 128 -10.95 0.50 17.54
CA ARG A 128 -11.16 1.55 16.55
C ARG A 128 -12.59 1.62 16.06
N ALA A 129 -13.13 0.49 15.67
CA ALA A 129 -14.49 0.35 15.18
C ALA A 129 -15.38 -0.35 16.21
N TYR A 130 -14.91 -1.47 16.75
CA TYR A 130 -15.66 -2.26 17.72
C TYR A 130 -14.74 -3.12 18.59
N GLY A 131 -15.28 -3.59 19.72
CA GLY A 131 -14.68 -4.61 20.57
C GLY A 131 -15.68 -5.74 20.78
N VAL A 132 -15.15 -6.94 21.03
CA VAL A 132 -15.93 -8.16 21.27
C VAL A 132 -15.42 -8.81 22.55
N ILE A 133 -16.33 -9.38 23.34
CA ILE A 133 -15.98 -10.12 24.56
C ILE A 133 -16.12 -11.61 24.25
N VAL A 134 -15.07 -12.38 24.47
CA VAL A 134 -15.09 -13.84 24.32
C VAL A 134 -14.61 -14.47 25.62
N ASP A 135 -15.41 -15.37 26.18
CA ASP A 135 -15.11 -16.07 27.43
C ASP A 135 -14.72 -15.13 28.59
N GLY A 136 -15.26 -13.91 28.59
CA GLY A 136 -14.98 -12.87 29.58
C GLY A 136 -13.78 -11.98 29.26
N GLU A 137 -13.01 -12.27 28.21
CA GLU A 137 -11.84 -11.51 27.79
C GLU A 137 -12.18 -10.54 26.64
N PRO A 138 -11.80 -9.26 26.73
CA PRO A 138 -11.99 -8.30 25.65
C PRO A 138 -10.99 -8.54 24.51
N VAL A 139 -11.49 -8.65 23.29
CA VAL A 139 -10.71 -8.69 22.06
C VAL A 139 -11.05 -7.46 21.23
N SER A 140 -10.02 -6.73 20.81
CA SER A 140 -10.20 -5.54 19.97
C SER A 140 -10.22 -5.90 18.48
N ASP A 141 -10.89 -5.07 17.68
CA ASP A 141 -10.77 -5.11 16.22
C ASP A 141 -9.31 -4.95 15.74
N LEU A 142 -8.46 -4.25 16.49
CA LEU A 142 -7.01 -4.19 16.23
C LEU A 142 -6.35 -5.55 16.34
N ASP A 143 -6.65 -6.30 17.39
CA ASP A 143 -6.09 -7.64 17.60
C ASP A 143 -6.51 -8.59 16.47
N LEU A 144 -7.78 -8.52 16.05
CA LEU A 144 -8.31 -9.29 14.92
C LEU A 144 -7.68 -8.89 13.58
N ALA A 145 -7.54 -7.58 13.31
CA ALA A 145 -6.95 -7.06 12.09
C ALA A 145 -5.48 -7.46 11.92
N TYR A 146 -4.71 -7.41 13.01
CA TYR A 146 -3.31 -7.83 12.98
C TYR A 146 -3.15 -9.35 12.98
N GLY A 147 -4.10 -10.10 13.56
CA GLY A 147 -4.20 -11.55 13.37
C GLY A 147 -4.37 -11.89 11.90
N TRP A 148 -5.31 -11.24 11.20
CA TRP A 148 -5.47 -11.41 9.76
C TRP A 148 -4.19 -11.08 8.98
N LEU A 149 -3.58 -9.92 9.22
CA LEU A 149 -2.39 -9.52 8.48
C LEU A 149 -1.22 -10.49 8.69
N TYR A 150 -0.93 -10.89 9.92
CA TYR A 150 0.27 -11.67 10.21
C TYR A 150 0.06 -13.19 10.15
N GLU A 151 -1.05 -13.68 10.67
CA GLU A 151 -1.31 -15.11 10.83
C GLU A 151 -1.97 -15.67 9.57
N ASP A 152 -3.08 -15.07 9.13
CA ASP A 152 -3.81 -15.56 7.94
C ASP A 152 -3.07 -15.23 6.63
N SER A 153 -2.63 -13.99 6.45
CA SER A 153 -2.09 -13.50 5.16
C SER A 153 -0.59 -13.71 4.99
N LEU A 154 0.24 -13.29 5.97
CA LEU A 154 1.70 -13.27 5.78
C LEU A 154 2.41 -14.58 6.15
N HIS A 155 2.05 -15.23 7.26
CA HIS A 155 2.77 -16.41 7.75
C HIS A 155 2.04 -17.74 7.49
N GLY A 156 0.71 -17.72 7.37
CA GLY A 156 -0.10 -18.94 7.33
C GLY A 156 -0.08 -19.69 8.66
N ASP A 157 0.16 -18.98 9.77
CA ASP A 157 0.19 -19.54 11.12
C ASP A 157 -1.26 -19.82 11.60
N PRO A 158 -1.46 -20.79 12.51
CA PRO A 158 -2.74 -20.92 13.21
C PRO A 158 -3.11 -19.60 13.91
N PRO A 159 -4.36 -19.12 13.78
CA PRO A 159 -4.73 -17.81 14.30
C PRO A 159 -4.74 -17.80 15.83
N SER A 160 -4.25 -16.72 16.44
CA SER A 160 -4.29 -16.49 17.89
C SER A 160 -5.72 -16.34 18.42
N PHE A 161 -6.69 -16.09 17.53
CA PHE A 161 -8.11 -15.91 17.83
C PHE A 161 -8.96 -16.80 16.91
N ASP A 162 -8.74 -18.11 17.00
CA ASP A 162 -9.40 -19.16 16.22
C ASP A 162 -10.93 -19.23 16.43
N GLN A 163 -11.39 -18.81 17.61
CA GLN A 163 -12.80 -18.61 17.95
C GLN A 163 -13.52 -17.63 17.02
N PHE A 164 -12.78 -16.73 16.35
CA PHE A 164 -13.31 -15.92 15.26
C PHE A 164 -13.00 -16.56 13.92
N GLY A 165 -13.98 -16.62 13.03
CA GLY A 165 -13.73 -17.07 11.65
C GLY A 165 -12.86 -16.05 10.88
N LEU A 166 -12.22 -16.52 9.81
CA LEU A 166 -11.44 -15.68 8.88
C LEU A 166 -12.22 -14.41 8.46
N ARG A 167 -13.52 -14.55 8.22
CA ARG A 167 -14.40 -13.43 7.81
C ARG A 167 -14.40 -12.27 8.80
N GLU A 168 -14.42 -12.55 10.10
CA GLU A 168 -14.46 -11.49 11.11
C GLU A 168 -13.10 -10.81 11.27
N ARG A 169 -12.01 -11.59 11.21
CA ARG A 169 -10.65 -11.02 11.20
C ARG A 169 -10.41 -10.16 9.96
N TYR A 170 -10.88 -10.61 8.79
CA TYR A 170 -10.83 -9.82 7.56
C TYR A 170 -11.65 -8.54 7.65
N ARG A 171 -12.88 -8.62 8.18
CA ARG A 171 -13.71 -7.43 8.44
C ARG A 171 -12.99 -6.43 9.34
N ALA A 172 -12.42 -6.88 10.46
CA ALA A 172 -11.64 -6.01 11.34
C ALA A 172 -10.46 -5.36 10.60
N ALA A 173 -9.72 -6.14 9.80
CA ALA A 173 -8.63 -5.64 8.96
C ALA A 173 -9.09 -4.55 7.99
N THR A 174 -10.24 -4.73 7.34
CA THR A 174 -10.77 -3.72 6.40
C THR A 174 -10.99 -2.37 7.07
N HIS A 175 -11.60 -2.31 8.26
CA HIS A 175 -11.77 -1.06 9.01
C HIS A 175 -10.41 -0.46 9.42
N VAL A 176 -9.56 -1.27 10.04
CA VAL A 176 -8.28 -0.84 10.65
C VAL A 176 -7.30 -0.30 9.60
N PHE A 177 -7.11 -1.00 8.49
CA PHE A 177 -6.17 -0.59 7.45
C PHE A 177 -6.76 0.47 6.51
N SER A 178 -8.08 0.53 6.33
CA SER A 178 -8.69 1.65 5.59
C SER A 178 -8.49 2.98 6.32
N HIS A 179 -8.53 3.01 7.66
CA HIS A 179 -8.19 4.21 8.42
C HIS A 179 -6.75 4.68 8.13
N ILE A 180 -5.78 3.76 8.12
CA ILE A 180 -4.38 4.11 7.78
C ILE A 180 -4.28 4.63 6.35
N ALA A 181 -5.00 4.03 5.40
CA ALA A 181 -5.04 4.51 4.02
C ALA A 181 -5.61 5.93 3.92
N VAL A 182 -6.68 6.25 4.64
CA VAL A 182 -7.27 7.60 4.68
C VAL A 182 -6.26 8.61 5.21
N VAL A 183 -5.62 8.35 6.35
CA VAL A 183 -4.61 9.26 6.90
C VAL A 183 -3.43 9.43 5.95
N ALA A 184 -3.03 8.37 5.24
CA ALA A 184 -1.99 8.43 4.20
C ALA A 184 -2.38 9.35 3.03
N MET A 185 -3.62 9.26 2.53
CA MET A 185 -4.12 10.11 1.45
C MET A 185 -4.23 11.57 1.88
N GLU A 186 -4.80 11.83 3.06
CA GLU A 186 -4.91 13.18 3.62
C GLU A 186 -3.53 13.82 3.81
N THR A 187 -2.56 13.05 4.29
CA THR A 187 -1.19 13.53 4.44
C THR A 187 -0.56 13.86 3.08
N LEU A 188 -0.80 13.05 2.05
CA LEU A 188 -0.28 13.34 0.70
C LEU A 188 -0.92 14.61 0.11
N ALA A 189 -2.22 14.76 0.27
CA ALA A 189 -2.95 15.95 -0.18
C ALA A 189 -2.42 17.21 0.52
N TYR A 190 -2.18 17.13 1.84
CA TYR A 190 -1.60 18.23 2.60
C TYR A 190 -0.18 18.59 2.15
N LEU A 191 0.69 17.59 1.92
CA LEU A 191 2.06 17.84 1.43
C LEU A 191 2.08 18.46 0.03
N ARG A 192 1.16 18.04 -0.86
CA ARG A 192 0.96 18.69 -2.17
C ARG A 192 0.54 20.14 -2.00
N HIS A 193 -0.47 20.39 -1.16
CA HIS A 193 -0.95 21.76 -0.90
C HIS A 193 0.17 22.67 -0.38
N LEU A 194 0.96 22.22 0.61
CA LEU A 194 2.11 22.99 1.09
C LEU A 194 3.14 23.27 -0.02
N THR A 195 3.35 22.32 -0.93
CA THR A 195 4.30 22.48 -2.04
C THR A 195 3.76 23.48 -3.08
N ASP A 196 2.49 23.36 -3.44
CA ASP A 196 1.82 24.22 -4.43
C ASP A 196 1.77 25.69 -3.95
N GLU A 197 1.57 25.91 -2.64
CA GLU A 197 1.59 27.24 -2.02
C GLU A 197 3.03 27.76 -1.72
N GLY A 198 4.07 26.97 -2.01
CA GLY A 198 5.47 27.35 -1.78
C GLY A 198 5.92 27.31 -0.32
N HIS A 199 5.13 26.72 0.57
CA HIS A 199 5.46 26.51 1.99
C HIS A 199 6.36 25.29 2.24
N LEU A 200 6.50 24.41 1.25
CA LEU A 200 7.36 23.23 1.30
C LEU A 200 8.14 23.11 -0.01
N VAL A 201 9.46 23.01 0.07
CA VAL A 201 10.33 22.79 -1.09
C VAL A 201 10.95 21.41 -0.98
N LEU A 202 10.56 20.51 -1.89
CA LEU A 202 11.14 19.18 -2.06
C LEU A 202 11.66 19.02 -3.49
N PRO A 203 12.60 18.09 -3.75
CA PRO A 203 12.98 17.73 -5.10
C PRO A 203 11.76 17.26 -5.92
N ASP A 204 11.67 17.70 -7.18
CA ASP A 204 10.55 17.40 -8.07
C ASP A 204 10.28 15.88 -8.15
N GLU A 205 11.34 15.06 -8.10
CA GLU A 205 11.24 13.60 -8.16
C GLU A 205 10.49 12.98 -6.98
N ALA A 206 10.25 13.72 -5.90
CA ALA A 206 9.34 13.27 -4.84
C ALA A 206 7.91 13.09 -5.39
N PHE A 207 7.46 14.01 -6.24
CA PHE A 207 6.10 14.08 -6.77
C PHE A 207 5.95 13.61 -8.22
N SER A 208 7.03 13.60 -9.00
CA SER A 208 6.99 13.22 -10.43
C SER A 208 7.47 11.80 -10.71
N ALA A 209 8.41 11.25 -9.93
CA ALA A 209 8.99 9.94 -10.23
C ALA A 209 7.92 8.83 -10.25
N ASP A 210 8.06 7.87 -11.14
CA ASP A 210 7.14 6.74 -11.23
C ASP A 210 7.17 5.91 -9.95
N VAL A 211 5.98 5.67 -9.41
CA VAL A 211 5.79 4.88 -8.18
C VAL A 211 5.14 3.53 -8.46
N VAL A 212 4.55 3.37 -9.63
CA VAL A 212 3.95 2.15 -10.16
C VAL A 212 4.32 2.04 -11.65
N LEU A 213 4.39 0.82 -12.18
CA LEU A 213 4.59 0.61 -13.61
C LEU A 213 3.27 0.86 -14.34
N ALA A 214 3.25 1.79 -15.29
CA ALA A 214 2.11 2.01 -16.17
C ALA A 214 2.06 0.95 -17.28
N GLU A 215 3.24 0.58 -17.81
CA GLU A 215 3.40 -0.43 -18.84
C GLU A 215 4.12 -1.65 -18.27
N THR A 216 3.57 -2.83 -18.58
CA THR A 216 4.12 -4.13 -18.16
C THR A 216 4.57 -4.98 -19.35
N THR A 217 4.72 -4.32 -20.50
CA THR A 217 5.28 -4.87 -21.72
C THR A 217 6.67 -4.27 -21.91
N TRP A 218 7.64 -5.10 -22.29
CA TRP A 218 8.99 -4.64 -22.63
C TRP A 218 9.40 -5.26 -23.96
N GLU A 219 9.68 -4.39 -24.93
CA GLU A 219 10.25 -4.79 -26.20
C GLU A 219 11.76 -4.81 -26.11
N ILE A 220 12.35 -5.99 -26.27
CA ILE A 220 13.81 -6.14 -26.37
C ILE A 220 14.15 -6.39 -27.84
N ARG A 221 14.67 -5.35 -28.51
CA ARG A 221 15.21 -5.48 -29.85
C ARG A 221 16.65 -5.95 -29.76
N GLY A 222 16.94 -7.07 -30.40
CA GLY A 222 18.27 -7.67 -30.39
C GLY A 222 18.43 -8.73 -31.45
N GLU A 223 19.68 -9.10 -31.72
CA GLU A 223 20.01 -10.24 -32.57
C GLU A 223 20.00 -11.51 -31.71
N TRP A 224 18.90 -12.25 -31.83
CA TRP A 224 18.74 -13.51 -31.10
C TRP A 224 19.35 -14.66 -31.90
N HIS A 225 20.09 -15.53 -31.24
CA HIS A 225 20.71 -16.73 -31.83
C HIS A 225 20.32 -17.99 -31.02
N VAL A 226 20.21 -19.15 -31.68
CA VAL A 226 19.84 -20.44 -31.09
C VAL A 226 20.73 -21.57 -31.64
N GLY A 227 21.06 -22.56 -30.81
CA GLY A 227 21.82 -23.76 -31.19
C GLY A 227 21.59 -24.91 -30.19
N GLU A 228 21.72 -26.16 -30.63
CA GLU A 228 21.43 -27.36 -29.81
C GLU A 228 22.54 -27.70 -28.80
N SER A 229 23.78 -27.34 -29.10
CA SER A 229 24.94 -27.50 -28.20
C SER A 229 25.98 -26.45 -28.55
N VAL A 230 26.47 -25.73 -27.55
CA VAL A 230 27.41 -24.63 -27.72
C VAL A 230 28.74 -25.03 -27.07
N ASP A 231 29.73 -25.38 -27.90
CA ASP A 231 31.09 -25.59 -27.41
C ASP A 231 31.69 -24.23 -26.99
N GLY A 232 32.15 -24.14 -25.73
CA GLY A 232 32.72 -22.92 -25.14
C GLY A 232 31.83 -22.18 -24.14
N GLY A 233 30.57 -22.60 -23.96
CA GLY A 233 29.64 -22.02 -23.00
C GLY A 233 29.25 -20.56 -23.30
N LEU A 234 28.33 -20.00 -22.51
CA LEU A 234 27.81 -18.62 -22.68
C LEU A 234 28.87 -17.52 -22.48
N ALA A 235 30.08 -17.86 -22.02
CA ALA A 235 31.15 -16.90 -21.75
C ALA A 235 31.68 -16.23 -23.04
N SER A 236 31.73 -16.96 -24.17
CA SER A 236 32.17 -16.42 -25.46
C SER A 236 31.20 -15.38 -26.05
N VAL A 237 29.91 -15.46 -25.70
CA VAL A 237 28.88 -14.48 -26.11
C VAL A 237 29.14 -13.10 -25.49
N ALA A 238 29.72 -13.06 -24.29
CA ALA A 238 29.98 -11.81 -23.57
C ALA A 238 31.05 -10.93 -24.26
N ASP A 239 31.92 -11.54 -25.07
CA ASP A 239 32.96 -10.86 -25.84
C ASP A 239 32.46 -10.42 -27.24
N GLY A 240 31.16 -10.60 -27.53
CA GLY A 240 30.55 -10.24 -28.80
C GLY A 240 30.75 -11.28 -29.91
N GLU A 241 31.33 -12.44 -29.60
CA GLU A 241 31.48 -13.54 -30.53
C GLU A 241 30.26 -14.46 -30.49
N ILE A 242 29.66 -14.74 -31.64
CA ILE A 242 28.59 -15.74 -31.75
C ILE A 242 29.24 -17.12 -31.73
N PRO A 243 28.95 -17.97 -30.72
CA PRO A 243 29.57 -19.27 -30.60
C PRO A 243 29.32 -20.16 -31.82
N THR A 244 30.31 -21.00 -32.14
CA THR A 244 30.18 -21.96 -33.23
C THR A 244 29.01 -22.92 -32.94
N GLY A 245 28.10 -23.05 -33.91
CA GLY A 245 26.89 -23.88 -33.78
C GLY A 245 25.61 -23.11 -33.43
N MET A 246 25.70 -21.81 -33.14
CA MET A 246 24.54 -20.93 -33.05
C MET A 246 24.13 -20.38 -34.42
N ARG A 247 22.83 -20.21 -34.64
CA ARG A 247 22.23 -19.63 -35.84
C ARG A 247 21.22 -18.54 -35.47
N PRO A 248 20.99 -17.51 -36.30
CA PRO A 248 19.99 -16.49 -36.02
C PRO A 248 18.60 -17.11 -35.77
N LEU A 249 17.90 -16.64 -34.75
CA LEU A 249 16.62 -17.18 -34.29
C LEU A 249 15.58 -17.17 -35.41
N HIS A 250 15.56 -16.11 -36.22
CA HIS A 250 14.63 -15.93 -37.33
C HIS A 250 14.87 -16.91 -38.50
N GLU A 251 16.04 -17.53 -38.59
CA GLU A 251 16.31 -18.59 -39.58
C GLU A 251 15.83 -19.97 -39.12
N VAL A 252 15.71 -20.17 -37.81
CA VAL A 252 15.34 -21.46 -37.19
C VAL A 252 13.85 -21.51 -36.90
N TYR A 253 13.29 -20.38 -36.45
CA TYR A 253 11.87 -20.20 -36.20
C TYR A 253 11.35 -19.14 -37.17
N PRO A 254 10.60 -19.53 -38.23
CA PRO A 254 10.00 -18.56 -39.12
C PRO A 254 9.08 -17.63 -38.32
N PRO A 255 9.05 -16.32 -38.66
CA PRO A 255 8.22 -15.37 -37.93
C PRO A 255 6.77 -15.84 -37.96
N ASN A 256 6.19 -15.98 -36.77
CA ASN A 256 4.77 -16.25 -36.65
C ASN A 256 4.04 -14.93 -36.93
N LEU A 257 3.75 -14.68 -38.21
CA LEU A 257 2.94 -13.56 -38.68
C LEU A 257 1.47 -13.80 -38.31
N ALA A 258 1.17 -13.95 -37.02
CA ALA A 258 -0.16 -13.66 -36.53
C ALA A 258 -0.27 -12.14 -36.54
N ALA A 259 -0.86 -11.63 -37.60
CA ALA A 259 -1.19 -10.23 -37.78
C ALA A 259 -2.15 -9.82 -36.67
N ASP A 260 -1.64 -9.13 -35.64
CA ASP A 260 -2.34 -8.19 -34.78
C ASP A 260 -1.24 -7.49 -33.96
N HIS A 261 -1.30 -6.17 -33.81
CA HIS A 261 -0.38 -5.28 -33.06
C HIS A 261 0.61 -4.40 -33.84
N LEU A 262 0.60 -4.38 -35.18
CA LEU A 262 1.24 -3.30 -35.95
C LEU A 262 0.19 -2.32 -36.52
N GLU A 263 -0.69 -1.80 -35.67
CA GLU A 263 -1.47 -0.60 -36.00
C GLU A 263 -1.52 0.32 -34.77
N ASN A 264 -0.62 1.31 -34.75
CA ASN A 264 -0.96 2.74 -34.64
C ASN A 264 0.26 3.56 -34.23
N THR A 265 0.82 4.30 -35.18
CA THR A 265 1.43 5.62 -34.95
C THR A 265 1.62 6.26 -36.32
N ASP A 266 0.60 7.01 -36.75
CA ASP A 266 0.73 8.18 -37.62
C ASP A 266 0.51 9.43 -36.76
#